data_AF-A0A1A3C359-F1
#
_entry.id   AF-A0A1A3C359-F1
#
_cell.length_a   1.000
_cell.length_b   1.000
_cell.length_c   1.000
_cell.angle_alpha   90.00
_cell.angle_beta   90.00
_cell.angle_gamma   90.00
#
_symmetry.space_group_name_H-M   'P 1'
#
loop_
_entity.id
_entity.type
_entity.pdbx_description
1 polymer ?
#
loop_
_entity_poly.entity_id
_entity_poly.type
_entity_poly.pdbx_seq_one_letter_code
_entity_poly.pdbx_strand_id
1 'polypeptide(L)'
;MRNSTAAEGVDREGLTRTFDKMLTWTSPEKAAKVILEAVRKDKPRVLVGADAKILDLIVRLTGSGYQRLFSTVVAKLVPNAH
;
A
#
# COMPACT_ATOMS: atom_id res chain seq x y z
N MET A 1 -1.00 -4.97 10.69
CA MET A 1 -1.98 -3.98 11.22
C MET A 1 -2.18 -4.03 12.74
N ARG A 2 -1.19 -4.52 13.51
CA ARG A 2 -1.35 -4.72 14.97
C ARG A 2 -1.58 -3.44 15.77
N ASN A 3 -1.06 -2.29 15.30
CA ASN A 3 -1.22 -0.98 15.96
C ASN A 3 -2.04 0.04 15.15
N SER A 4 -2.73 -0.36 14.09
CA SER A 4 -3.55 0.57 13.29
C SER A 4 -4.94 0.77 13.89
N THR A 5 -5.44 2.00 13.89
CA THR A 5 -6.85 2.31 14.18
C THR A 5 -7.73 1.73 13.08
N ALA A 6 -8.71 0.90 13.44
CA ALA A 6 -9.71 0.35 12.53
C ALA A 6 -11.03 1.15 12.68
N ALA A 7 -11.74 1.37 11.58
CA ALA A 7 -13.06 1.98 11.60
C ALA A 7 -14.10 1.04 12.28
N GLU A 8 -15.18 1.60 12.83
CA GLU A 8 -16.26 0.80 13.43
C GLU A 8 -16.85 -0.19 12.41
N GLY A 9 -17.07 -1.43 12.84
CA GLY A 9 -17.60 -2.51 12.00
C GLY A 9 -16.57 -3.34 11.22
N VAL A 10 -15.27 -3.03 11.33
CA VAL A 10 -14.22 -3.75 10.60
C VAL A 10 -13.51 -4.78 11.49
N ASP A 11 -13.50 -6.05 11.09
CA ASP A 11 -12.77 -7.13 11.78
C ASP A 11 -11.25 -6.94 11.65
N ARG A 12 -10.66 -6.37 12.71
CA ARG A 12 -9.22 -6.09 12.82
C ARG A 12 -8.36 -7.35 12.77
N GLU A 13 -8.86 -8.49 13.26
CA GLU A 13 -8.11 -9.73 13.26
C GLU A 13 -8.06 -10.36 11.87
N GLY A 14 -9.19 -10.42 11.18
CA GLY A 14 -9.29 -10.83 9.78
C GLY A 14 -8.44 -9.96 8.85
N LEU A 15 -8.42 -8.65 9.08
CA LEU A 15 -7.53 -7.73 8.38
C LEU A 15 -6.06 -8.03 8.66
N THR A 16 -5.68 -8.26 9.91
CA THR A 16 -4.29 -8.56 10.26
C THR A 16 -3.83 -9.86 9.60
N ARG A 17 -4.66 -10.92 9.62
CA ARG A 17 -4.37 -12.19 8.95
C ARG A 17 -4.21 -12.03 7.44
N THR A 18 -5.09 -11.27 6.80
CA THR A 18 -5.02 -10.99 5.36
C THR A 18 -3.79 -10.16 5.00
N PHE A 19 -3.47 -9.17 5.82
CA PHE A 19 -2.30 -8.30 5.67
C PHE A 19 -1.00 -9.10 5.79
N ASP A 20 -0.89 -9.95 6.81
CA ASP A 20 0.28 -10.79 7.04
C ASP A 20 0.46 -11.80 5.89
N LYS A 21 -0.63 -12.30 5.29
CA LYS A 21 -0.60 -13.28 4.19
C LYS A 21 -0.34 -12.66 2.81
N MET A 22 -0.84 -11.46 2.54
CA MET A 22 -0.83 -10.87 1.19
C MET A 22 0.11 -9.66 1.02
N LEU A 23 0.42 -8.92 2.09
CA LEU A 23 1.10 -7.60 2.01
C LEU A 23 2.52 -7.58 2.58
N THR A 24 3.03 -8.68 3.12
CA THR A 24 4.39 -8.78 3.69
C THR A 24 5.46 -9.10 2.64
N TRP A 25 5.37 -8.56 1.42
CA TRP A 25 6.43 -8.71 0.41
C TRP A 25 7.75 -8.01 0.79
N THR A 26 7.67 -7.02 1.67
CA THR A 26 8.84 -6.40 2.31
C THR A 26 8.72 -6.58 3.81
N SER A 27 9.73 -7.19 4.43
CA SER A 27 9.73 -7.36 5.87
C SER A 27 9.79 -5.99 6.58
N PRO A 28 9.23 -5.86 7.79
CA PRO A 28 9.31 -4.63 8.58
C PRO A 28 10.75 -4.13 8.78
N GLU A 29 11.70 -5.04 9.00
CA GLU A 29 13.12 -4.71 9.22
C GLU A 29 13.75 -4.12 7.95
N LYS A 30 13.43 -4.71 6.78
CA LYS A 30 13.91 -4.20 5.49
C LYS A 30 13.32 -2.83 5.18
N ALA A 31 12.05 -2.62 5.49
CA ALA A 31 11.39 -1.32 5.37
C ALA A 31 12.07 -0.26 6.25
N ALA A 32 12.27 -0.58 7.53
CA ALA A 32 12.94 0.31 8.49
C ALA A 32 14.36 0.69 8.01
N LYS A 33 15.14 -0.29 7.52
CA LYS A 33 16.48 -0.02 6.99
C LYS A 33 16.45 0.96 5.81
N VAL A 34 15.54 0.75 4.84
CA VAL A 34 15.39 1.62 3.67
C VAL A 34 15.02 3.06 4.08
N ILE A 35 14.13 3.20 5.06
CA ILE A 35 13.72 4.52 5.59
C ILE A 35 14.89 5.21 6.27
N LEU A 36 15.62 4.52 7.17
CA LEU A 36 16.76 5.10 7.87
C LEU A 36 17.90 5.49 6.92
N GLU A 37 18.15 4.69 5.88
CA GLU A 37 19.11 5.05 4.83
C GLU A 37 18.67 6.27 4.01
N ALA A 38 17.37 6.43 3.76
CA ALA A 38 16.83 7.59 3.07
C ALA A 38 17.00 8.87 3.91
N VAL A 39 16.71 8.81 5.22
CA VAL A 39 16.92 9.91 6.16
C VAL A 39 18.40 10.31 6.22
N ARG A 40 19.31 9.34 6.34
CA ARG A 40 20.76 9.60 6.33
C ARG A 40 21.26 10.27 5.05
N LYS A 41 20.56 10.08 3.94
CA LYS A 41 20.88 10.63 2.62
C LYS A 41 20.08 11.89 2.30
N ASP A 42 19.38 12.45 3.29
CA ASP A 42 18.51 13.62 3.15
C ASP A 42 17.52 13.52 1.98
N LYS A 43 16.96 12.32 1.77
CA LYS A 43 15.99 12.08 0.70
C LYS A 43 14.60 12.52 1.14
N PRO A 44 13.93 13.44 0.43
CA PRO A 44 12.60 13.92 0.80
C PRO A 44 11.49 12.88 0.60
N ARG A 45 11.75 11.82 -0.18
CA ARG A 45 10.80 10.72 -0.42
C ARG A 45 11.53 9.41 -0.71
N VAL A 46 10.98 8.30 -0.24
CA VAL A 46 11.44 6.94 -0.58
C VAL A 46 10.25 6.01 -0.82
N LEU A 47 10.37 5.16 -1.82
CA LEU A 47 9.39 4.09 -2.11
C LEU A 47 9.90 2.79 -1.49
N VAL A 48 9.14 2.26 -0.55
CA VAL A 48 9.48 1.03 0.17
C VAL A 48 8.71 -0.14 -0.45
N GLY A 49 9.44 -1.16 -0.91
CA GLY A 49 8.85 -2.33 -1.58
C GLY A 49 8.80 -2.22 -3.11
N ALA A 50 8.57 -3.36 -3.77
CA ALA A 50 8.49 -3.45 -5.23
C ALA A 50 7.12 -2.99 -5.75
N ASP A 51 6.07 -3.34 -5.03
CA ASP A 51 4.70 -2.88 -5.18
C ASP A 51 4.60 -1.35 -5.19
N ALA A 52 5.21 -0.67 -4.22
CA ALA A 52 5.22 0.80 -4.17
C ALA A 52 5.89 1.43 -5.40
N LYS A 53 6.94 0.81 -5.92
CA LYS A 53 7.65 1.27 -7.12
C LYS A 53 6.82 1.06 -8.39
N ILE A 54 6.16 -0.09 -8.52
CA ILE A 54 5.32 -0.41 -9.68
C ILE A 54 4.12 0.54 -9.71
N LEU A 55 3.46 0.75 -8.58
CA LEU A 55 2.33 1.68 -8.48
C LEU A 55 2.75 3.13 -8.80
N ASP A 56 3.88 3.60 -8.25
CA ASP A 56 4.41 4.93 -8.56
C ASP A 56 4.70 5.08 -10.06
N LEU A 57 5.25 4.03 -10.70
CA LEU A 57 5.51 4.04 -12.14
C LEU A 57 4.22 4.12 -12.96
N ILE A 58 3.22 3.31 -12.62
CA ILE A 58 1.93 3.33 -13.32
C ILE A 58 1.28 4.72 -13.22
N VAL A 59 1.29 5.32 -12.03
CA VAL A 59 0.75 6.67 -11.82
C VAL A 59 1.53 7.71 -12.63
N ARG A 60 2.87 7.63 -12.69
CA ARG A 60 3.69 8.54 -13.51
C ARG A 60 3.45 8.39 -15.01
N LEU A 61 3.22 7.17 -15.49
CA LEU A 61 3.01 6.89 -16.92
C LEU A 61 1.61 7.26 -17.39
N THR A 62 0.60 7.04 -16.55
CA THR A 62 -0.82 7.23 -16.93
C THR A 62 -1.40 8.57 -16.47
N GLY A 63 -0.71 9.29 -15.59
CA GLY A 63 -1.20 10.53 -15.00
C GLY A 63 -2.52 10.32 -14.24
N SER A 64 -3.51 11.18 -14.49
CA SER A 64 -4.85 11.05 -13.91
C SER A 64 -5.63 9.84 -14.44
N GLY A 65 -5.19 9.20 -15.53
CA GLY A 65 -5.87 8.05 -16.12
C GLY A 65 -5.96 6.84 -15.19
N TYR A 66 -5.01 6.69 -14.25
CA TYR A 66 -5.04 5.62 -13.25
C TYR A 66 -6.32 5.64 -12.40
N GLN A 67 -6.86 6.82 -12.09
CA GLN A 67 -8.06 6.94 -11.25
C GLN A 67 -9.26 6.20 -11.85
N ARG A 68 -9.44 6.29 -13.17
CA ARG A 68 -10.55 5.65 -13.88
C ARG A 68 -10.36 4.15 -14.08
N LEU A 69 -9.11 3.71 -14.26
CA LEU A 69 -8.78 2.29 -14.25
C LEU A 69 -9.01 1.69 -12.86
N PHE A 70 -8.53 2.36 -11.83
CA PHE A 70 -8.64 1.92 -10.44
C PHE A 70 -10.11 1.86 -10.00
N SER A 71 -10.93 2.88 -10.32
CA SER A 71 -12.36 2.87 -10.01
C SER A 71 -13.09 1.70 -10.68
N THR A 72 -12.72 1.37 -11.93
CA THR A 72 -13.33 0.26 -12.68
C THR A 72 -12.92 -1.10 -12.11
N VAL A 73 -11.66 -1.26 -11.70
CA VAL A 73 -11.14 -2.51 -11.12
C VAL A 73 -11.71 -2.73 -9.73
N VAL A 74 -11.73 -1.70 -8.88
CA VAL A 74 -12.29 -1.77 -7.52
C VAL A 74 -13.79 -2.05 -7.57
N ALA A 75 -14.56 -1.39 -8.45
CA ALA A 75 -15.99 -1.65 -8.61
C ALA A 75 -16.30 -3.08 -9.05
N LYS A 76 -15.40 -3.73 -9.81
CA LYS A 76 -15.54 -5.15 -10.18
C LYS A 76 -15.15 -6.12 -9.06
N LEU A 77 -14.32 -5.70 -8.11
CA LEU A 77 -13.83 -6.53 -7.01
C LEU A 77 -14.65 -6.38 -5.72
N VAL A 78 -15.36 -5.26 -5.55
CA VAL A 78 -16.22 -5.00 -4.39
C VAL A 78 -17.64 -4.70 -4.90
N PRO A 79 -18.55 -5.69 -4.95
CA PRO A 79 -19.84 -5.55 -5.62
C PRO A 79 -20.86 -4.59 -4.97
N ASN A 80 -20.54 -3.87 -3.88
CA ASN A 80 -21.48 -2.98 -3.18
C ASN A 80 -20.77 -1.78 -2.52
N ALA A 81 -20.05 -0.97 -3.29
CA ALA A 81 -19.66 0.36 -2.85
C ALA A 81 -20.68 1.37 -3.41
N HIS A 82 -21.77 1.54 -2.68
CA HIS A 82 -22.71 2.66 -2.85
C HIS A 82 -22.45 3.69 -1.75
#